data_AF-A0A0M9ZSH4-F1
#
_entry.id   AF-A0A0M9ZSH4-F1
#
_cell.length_a   1.000
_cell.length_b   1.000
_cell.length_c   1.000
_cell.angle_alpha   90.00
_cell.angle_beta   90.00
_cell.angle_gamma   90.00
#
_symmetry.space_group_name_H-M   'P 1'
#
loop_
_entity.id
_entity.type
_entity.pdbx_description
1 polymer ?
#
loop_
_entity_poly.entity_id
_entity_poly.type
_entity_poly.pdbx_seq_one_letter_code
_entity_poly.pdbx_strand_id
1 'polypeptide(L)'
;MDTDAFWRVIDAARDSDEPLNVAVAALLSGRTAEEVLAFEYRFARLRSDVHRWDVWAAAYLIGGGCSDDRFSDFTAGLVALGREWYERAATCPDALAEHPTVRAAAAAGDQDAVFAEEFNFVSSRAYERLTDDEDDFWEAWEAYSDARATTDEASSEGMGESFDFDDALQMRRRLPQLAELYLGPALG
;
A
#
# COMPACT_ATOMS: atom_id res chain seq x y z
N MET A 1 -14.89 -2.43 -8.24
CA MET A 1 -15.93 -2.14 -7.23
C MET A 1 -15.81 -0.68 -6.83
N ASP A 2 -16.82 -0.10 -6.17
CA ASP A 2 -16.69 1.25 -5.63
C ASP A 2 -15.73 1.29 -4.42
N THR A 3 -15.26 2.49 -4.08
CA THR A 3 -14.30 2.73 -2.99
C THR A 3 -14.82 2.29 -1.63
N ASP A 4 -16.09 2.51 -1.34
CA ASP A 4 -16.66 2.19 -0.03
C ASP A 4 -16.82 0.67 0.14
N ALA A 5 -17.17 -0.04 -0.95
CA ALA A 5 -17.19 -1.51 -0.99
C ALA A 5 -15.81 -2.11 -0.74
N PHE A 6 -14.78 -1.54 -1.36
CA PHE A 6 -13.39 -1.96 -1.17
C PHE A 6 -12.97 -1.84 0.30
N TRP A 7 -13.15 -0.66 0.90
CA TRP A 7 -12.76 -0.45 2.30
C TRP A 7 -13.57 -1.31 3.27
N ARG A 8 -14.86 -1.54 3.00
CA ARG A 8 -15.68 -2.47 3.81
C ARG A 8 -15.13 -3.89 3.85
N VAL A 9 -14.50 -4.38 2.78
CA VAL A 9 -13.85 -5.71 2.78
C VAL A 9 -12.65 -5.70 3.72
N ILE A 10 -11.80 -4.67 3.65
CA ILE A 10 -10.63 -4.53 4.50
C ILE A 10 -11.03 -4.38 5.97
N ASP A 11 -12.01 -3.53 6.26
CA ASP A 11 -12.49 -3.28 7.62
C ASP A 11 -13.09 -4.56 8.22
N ALA A 12 -13.91 -5.30 7.47
CA ALA A 12 -14.46 -6.57 7.91
C ALA A 12 -13.37 -7.63 8.18
N ALA A 13 -12.27 -7.60 7.42
CA ALA A 13 -11.15 -8.54 7.62
C ALA A 13 -10.34 -8.23 8.89
N ARG A 14 -10.32 -6.98 9.36
CA ARG A 14 -9.62 -6.58 10.59
C ARG A 14 -10.24 -7.11 11.86
N ASP A 15 -11.52 -7.46 11.83
CA ASP A 15 -12.23 -8.06 12.96
C ASP A 15 -11.92 -9.56 13.13
N SER A 16 -11.09 -10.13 12.24
CA SER A 16 -10.66 -11.54 12.29
C SER A 16 -9.45 -11.74 13.22
N ASP A 17 -9.34 -12.96 13.78
CA ASP A 17 -8.13 -13.42 14.50
C ASP A 17 -6.99 -13.84 13.54
N GLU A 18 -7.28 -13.97 12.25
CA GLU A 18 -6.31 -14.33 11.20
C GLU A 18 -5.49 -13.11 10.74
N PRO A 19 -4.29 -13.32 10.17
CA PRO A 19 -3.57 -12.27 9.46
C PRO A 19 -4.44 -11.58 8.41
N LEU A 20 -4.35 -10.25 8.30
CA LEU A 20 -5.25 -9.45 7.48
C LEU A 20 -5.30 -9.91 6.01
N ASN A 21 -4.14 -10.26 5.42
CA ASN A 21 -4.06 -10.79 4.06
C ASN A 21 -4.85 -12.10 3.89
N VAL A 22 -4.80 -12.99 4.88
CA VAL A 22 -5.54 -14.26 4.88
C VAL A 22 -7.05 -14.00 4.98
N ALA A 23 -7.45 -13.12 5.91
CA ALA A 23 -8.84 -12.75 6.13
C ALA A 23 -9.46 -12.05 4.90
N VAL A 24 -8.75 -11.10 4.28
CA VAL A 24 -9.20 -10.44 3.04
C VAL A 24 -9.36 -11.47 1.92
N ALA A 25 -8.36 -12.33 1.70
CA ALA A 25 -8.44 -13.35 0.66
C ALA A 25 -9.61 -14.32 0.91
N ALA A 26 -9.91 -14.67 2.17
CA ALA A 26 -11.04 -15.51 2.53
C ALA A 26 -12.39 -14.82 2.23
N LEU A 27 -12.55 -13.55 2.62
CA LEU A 27 -13.75 -12.77 2.31
C LEU A 27 -13.97 -12.61 0.80
N LEU A 28 -12.89 -12.42 0.04
CA LEU A 28 -12.93 -12.30 -1.42
C LEU A 28 -13.28 -13.62 -2.10
N SER A 29 -12.80 -14.77 -1.59
CA SER A 29 -13.17 -16.09 -2.14
C SER A 29 -14.65 -16.46 -1.94
N GLY A 30 -15.39 -15.70 -1.13
CA GLY A 30 -16.86 -15.83 -1.02
C GLY A 30 -17.65 -15.01 -2.06
N ARG A 31 -16.96 -14.30 -2.97
CA ARG A 31 -17.53 -13.40 -3.98
C ARG A 31 -17.41 -13.97 -5.39
N THR A 32 -17.95 -13.27 -6.38
CA THR A 32 -17.76 -13.66 -7.79
C THR A 32 -16.33 -13.34 -8.26
N ALA A 33 -15.85 -14.05 -9.28
CA ALA A 33 -14.57 -13.78 -9.93
C ALA A 33 -14.46 -12.31 -10.42
N GLU A 34 -15.54 -11.78 -10.99
CA GLU A 34 -15.62 -10.37 -11.40
C GLU A 34 -15.46 -9.42 -10.21
N GLU A 35 -16.05 -9.71 -9.05
CA GLU A 35 -15.87 -8.90 -7.84
C GLU A 35 -14.44 -8.94 -7.32
N VAL A 36 -13.74 -10.08 -7.41
CA VAL A 36 -12.32 -10.21 -7.04
C VAL A 36 -11.45 -9.36 -7.96
N LEU A 37 -11.65 -9.44 -9.28
CA LEU A 37 -10.93 -8.59 -10.25
C LEU A 37 -11.24 -7.11 -10.03
N ALA A 38 -12.50 -6.79 -9.69
CA ALA A 38 -12.90 -5.42 -9.40
C ALA A 38 -12.32 -4.90 -8.07
N PHE A 39 -11.97 -5.79 -7.13
CA PHE A 39 -11.20 -5.47 -5.92
C PHE A 39 -9.74 -5.17 -6.28
N GLU A 40 -9.10 -6.05 -7.05
CA GLU A 40 -7.72 -5.86 -7.52
C GLU A 40 -7.58 -4.54 -8.28
N TYR A 41 -8.55 -4.23 -9.15
CA TYR A 41 -8.55 -2.96 -9.85
C TYR A 41 -8.56 -1.76 -8.92
N ARG A 42 -9.39 -1.80 -7.87
CA ARG A 42 -9.41 -0.70 -6.90
C ARG A 42 -8.12 -0.64 -6.09
N PHE A 43 -7.57 -1.79 -5.71
CA PHE A 43 -6.30 -1.91 -5.00
C PHE A 43 -5.13 -1.33 -5.81
N ALA A 44 -4.99 -1.73 -7.08
CA ALA A 44 -3.98 -1.24 -8.00
C ALA A 44 -4.10 0.28 -8.23
N ARG A 45 -5.33 0.81 -8.38
CA ARG A 45 -5.57 2.25 -8.49
C ARG A 45 -5.12 2.99 -7.23
N LEU A 46 -5.46 2.51 -6.04
CA LEU A 46 -5.02 3.12 -4.78
C LEU A 46 -3.48 3.10 -4.64
N ARG A 47 -2.81 1.99 -4.98
CA ARG A 47 -1.34 1.95 -4.96
C ARG A 47 -0.73 2.92 -5.98
N SER A 48 -1.31 3.02 -7.17
CA SER A 48 -0.88 3.99 -8.18
C SER A 48 -1.06 5.44 -7.72
N ASP A 49 -2.15 5.77 -7.02
CA ASP A 49 -2.44 7.13 -6.57
C ASP A 49 -1.41 7.63 -5.52
N VAL A 50 -0.74 6.72 -4.81
CA VAL A 50 0.34 7.03 -3.85
C VAL A 50 1.75 6.75 -4.40
N HIS A 51 1.87 6.44 -5.69
CA HIS A 51 3.15 6.17 -6.35
C HIS A 51 3.93 7.48 -6.61
N ARG A 52 4.35 8.15 -5.54
CA ARG A 52 4.99 9.48 -5.52
C ARG A 52 6.33 9.47 -4.79
N TRP A 53 7.22 10.38 -5.16
CA TRP A 53 8.57 10.48 -4.58
C TRP A 53 8.58 10.82 -3.10
N ASP A 54 7.60 11.57 -2.59
CA ASP A 54 7.50 11.86 -1.16
C ASP A 54 6.98 10.68 -0.33
N VAL A 55 6.11 9.84 -0.91
CA VAL A 55 5.72 8.55 -0.33
C VAL A 55 6.90 7.58 -0.36
N TRP A 56 7.68 7.57 -1.44
CA TRP A 56 8.91 6.78 -1.53
C TRP A 56 9.92 7.18 -0.47
N ALA A 57 10.07 8.48 -0.21
CA ALA A 57 10.93 8.97 0.86
C ALA A 57 10.44 8.52 2.25
N ALA A 58 9.14 8.43 2.48
CA ALA A 58 8.61 7.88 3.72
C ALA A 58 8.93 6.39 3.87
N ALA A 59 8.75 5.60 2.78
CA ALA A 59 9.17 4.21 2.73
C ALA A 59 10.68 4.06 2.98
N TYR A 60 11.49 4.92 2.40
CA TYR A 60 12.95 4.93 2.57
C TYR A 60 13.36 5.14 4.02
N LEU A 61 12.73 6.10 4.73
CA LEU A 61 13.02 6.33 6.16
C LEU A 61 12.60 5.15 7.04
N ILE A 62 11.38 4.65 6.83
CA ILE A 62 10.82 3.57 7.65
C ILE A 62 11.58 2.26 7.40
N GLY A 63 11.90 1.99 6.13
CA GLY A 63 12.57 0.76 5.70
C GLY A 63 14.09 0.78 5.76
N GLY A 64 14.72 1.92 6.10
CA GLY A 64 16.18 2.07 6.04
C GLY A 64 16.76 1.91 4.63
N GLY A 65 15.97 2.27 3.61
CA GLY A 65 16.19 1.98 2.20
C GLY A 65 14.91 1.48 1.53
N CYS A 66 14.79 1.64 0.22
CA CYS A 66 13.60 1.19 -0.52
C CYS A 66 13.92 0.87 -1.98
N SER A 67 13.83 -0.42 -2.35
CA SER A 67 13.77 -0.88 -3.75
C SER A 67 12.34 -0.75 -4.29
N ASP A 68 12.16 -0.99 -5.59
CA ASP A 68 10.84 -1.03 -6.23
C ASP A 68 9.93 -2.08 -5.59
N ASP A 69 10.46 -3.28 -5.31
CA ASP A 69 9.70 -4.36 -4.64
C ASP A 69 9.26 -3.93 -3.23
N ARG A 70 10.18 -3.37 -2.43
CA ARG A 70 9.85 -2.83 -1.10
C ARG A 70 8.84 -1.70 -1.20
N PHE A 71 8.90 -0.88 -2.24
CA PHE A 71 7.93 0.19 -2.42
C PHE A 71 6.53 -0.36 -2.75
N SER A 72 6.44 -1.44 -3.54
CA SER A 72 5.18 -2.16 -3.74
C SER A 72 4.61 -2.65 -2.41
N ASP A 73 5.44 -3.28 -1.57
CA ASP A 73 5.03 -3.78 -0.25
C ASP A 73 4.58 -2.65 0.69
N PHE A 74 5.26 -1.50 0.63
CA PHE A 74 4.90 -0.33 1.41
C PHE A 74 3.54 0.24 1.00
N THR A 75 3.28 0.38 -0.30
CA THR A 75 1.99 0.90 -0.78
C THR A 75 0.84 -0.07 -0.53
N ALA A 76 1.08 -1.39 -0.63
CA ALA A 76 0.16 -2.42 -0.17
C ALA A 76 -0.12 -2.29 1.35
N GLY A 77 0.95 -2.04 2.09
CA GLY A 77 0.96 -1.66 3.49
C GLY A 77 0.06 -0.51 3.88
N LEU A 78 0.18 0.62 3.17
CA LEU A 78 -0.65 1.80 3.41
C LEU A 78 -2.13 1.46 3.28
N VAL A 79 -2.51 0.66 2.28
CA VAL A 79 -3.88 0.15 2.14
C VAL A 79 -4.24 -0.78 3.31
N ALA A 80 -3.31 -1.64 3.72
CA ALA A 80 -3.43 -2.54 4.87
C ALA A 80 -3.44 -1.81 6.24
N LEU A 81 -3.19 -0.50 6.31
CA LEU A 81 -3.46 0.34 7.50
C LEU A 81 -4.92 0.81 7.58
N GLY A 82 -5.66 0.71 6.47
CA GLY A 82 -7.06 1.07 6.38
C GLY A 82 -7.26 2.48 5.87
N ARG A 83 -8.53 2.81 5.60
CA ARG A 83 -8.90 4.02 4.85
C ARG A 83 -8.33 5.31 5.45
N GLU A 84 -8.49 5.49 6.75
CA GLU A 84 -8.08 6.72 7.43
C GLU A 84 -6.58 6.98 7.26
N TRP A 85 -5.75 5.98 7.56
CA TRP A 85 -4.30 6.12 7.47
C TRP A 85 -3.80 6.18 6.03
N TYR A 86 -4.42 5.43 5.12
CA TYR A 86 -4.14 5.53 3.69
C TYR A 86 -4.39 6.97 3.19
N GLU A 87 -5.57 7.55 3.47
CA GLU A 87 -5.93 8.91 3.00
C GLU A 87 -5.02 9.98 3.62
N ARG A 88 -4.64 9.81 4.90
CA ARG A 88 -3.67 10.69 5.57
C ARG A 88 -2.30 10.62 4.91
N ALA A 89 -1.77 9.42 4.68
CA ALA A 89 -0.47 9.22 4.06
C ALA A 89 -0.45 9.69 2.59
N ALA A 90 -1.53 9.46 1.85
CA ALA A 90 -1.69 9.95 0.48
C ALA A 90 -1.65 11.50 0.40
N THR A 91 -2.15 12.18 1.43
CA THR A 91 -2.12 13.64 1.53
C THR A 91 -0.77 14.14 2.05
N CYS A 92 -0.26 13.53 3.12
CA CYS A 92 0.96 13.92 3.81
C CYS A 92 1.67 12.67 4.35
N PRO A 93 2.68 12.14 3.63
CA PRO A 93 3.40 10.94 4.06
C PRO A 93 4.08 11.08 5.43
N ASP A 94 4.48 12.31 5.80
CA ASP A 94 5.10 12.60 7.10
C ASP A 94 4.17 12.30 8.29
N ALA A 95 2.85 12.31 8.08
CA ALA A 95 1.87 11.96 9.11
C ALA A 95 2.00 10.51 9.60
N LEU A 96 2.68 9.62 8.85
CA LEU A 96 2.97 8.26 9.30
C LEU A 96 3.83 8.22 10.57
N ALA A 97 4.58 9.29 10.87
CA ALA A 97 5.29 9.44 12.13
C ALA A 97 4.37 9.38 13.37
N GLU A 98 3.08 9.64 13.20
CA GLU A 98 2.08 9.56 14.27
C GLU A 98 1.50 8.15 14.44
N HIS A 99 1.71 7.25 13.46
CA HIS A 99 1.11 5.92 13.49
C HIS A 99 1.75 5.04 14.60
N PRO A 100 0.96 4.40 15.48
CA PRO A 100 1.50 3.61 16.59
C PRO A 100 2.52 2.54 16.16
N THR A 101 2.22 1.77 15.10
CA THR A 101 3.14 0.76 14.55
C THR A 101 4.46 1.36 14.06
N VAL A 102 4.42 2.51 13.36
CA VAL A 102 5.63 3.18 12.87
C VAL A 102 6.49 3.65 14.05
N ARG A 103 5.88 4.25 15.08
CA ARG A 103 6.61 4.68 16.29
C ARG A 103 7.21 3.52 17.07
N ALA A 104 6.46 2.42 17.21
CA ALA A 104 6.95 1.21 17.87
C ALA A 104 8.13 0.61 17.11
N ALA A 105 8.04 0.55 15.79
CA ALA A 105 9.09 0.05 14.91
C ALA A 105 10.36 0.91 14.96
N ALA A 106 10.22 2.24 14.91
CA ALA A 106 11.35 3.16 15.07
C ALA A 106 12.09 2.93 16.40
N ALA A 107 11.36 2.70 17.50
CA ALA A 107 11.96 2.40 18.80
C ALA A 107 12.62 1.01 18.88
N ALA A 108 12.12 0.04 18.10
CA ALA A 108 12.64 -1.32 18.04
C ALA A 108 13.76 -1.52 17.00
N GLY A 109 13.96 -0.55 16.09
CA GLY A 109 14.83 -0.71 14.92
C GLY A 109 14.26 -1.67 13.86
N ASP A 110 12.93 -1.85 13.84
CA ASP A 110 12.22 -2.67 12.87
C ASP A 110 12.01 -1.88 11.56
N GLN A 111 12.47 -2.48 10.46
CA GLN A 111 12.48 -1.90 9.11
C GLN A 111 11.39 -2.47 8.21
N ASP A 112 10.51 -3.32 8.73
CA ASP A 112 9.43 -3.97 7.99
C ASP A 112 8.04 -3.42 8.39
N ALA A 113 8.00 -2.41 9.26
CA ALA A 113 6.75 -1.76 9.62
C ALA A 113 6.06 -1.13 8.41
N VAL A 114 4.76 -1.38 8.30
CA VAL A 114 3.91 -1.02 7.15
C VAL A 114 4.18 -1.87 5.91
N PHE A 115 5.37 -2.44 5.68
CA PHE A 115 5.63 -3.28 4.50
C PHE A 115 4.82 -4.59 4.55
N ALA A 116 3.85 -4.74 3.65
CA ALA A 116 2.91 -5.85 3.66
C ALA A 116 2.99 -6.67 2.36
N GLU A 117 4.13 -7.34 2.14
CA GLU A 117 4.42 -8.16 0.95
C GLU A 117 3.27 -9.12 0.62
N GLU A 118 2.84 -9.88 1.62
CA GLU A 118 1.77 -10.87 1.52
C GLU A 118 0.41 -10.28 1.12
N PHE A 119 0.22 -8.98 1.33
CA PHE A 119 -1.01 -8.28 0.97
C PHE A 119 -1.10 -7.98 -0.53
N ASN A 120 0.02 -7.98 -1.26
CA ASN A 120 0.02 -7.86 -2.72
C ASN A 120 -0.72 -9.03 -3.41
N PHE A 121 -0.83 -10.18 -2.75
CA PHE A 121 -1.33 -11.43 -3.33
C PHE A 121 -2.76 -11.78 -2.88
N VAL A 122 -3.48 -10.87 -2.20
CA VAL A 122 -4.81 -11.20 -1.65
C VAL A 122 -5.84 -11.53 -2.73
N SER A 123 -5.79 -10.84 -3.87
CA SER A 123 -6.71 -11.05 -4.99
C SER A 123 -6.40 -12.35 -5.72
N SER A 124 -5.13 -12.62 -6.05
CA SER A 124 -4.73 -13.86 -6.72
C SER A 124 -5.04 -15.08 -5.87
N ARG A 125 -4.74 -15.05 -4.57
CA ARG A 125 -5.08 -16.14 -3.63
C ARG A 125 -6.58 -16.35 -3.47
N ALA A 126 -7.38 -15.28 -3.52
CA ALA A 126 -8.83 -15.40 -3.48
C ALA A 126 -9.37 -16.03 -4.77
N TYR A 127 -8.79 -15.64 -5.91
CA TYR A 127 -9.17 -16.13 -7.22
C TYR A 127 -8.79 -17.60 -7.41
N GLU A 128 -7.59 -18.00 -7.03
CA GLU A 128 -7.12 -19.39 -7.00
C GLU A 128 -8.10 -20.28 -6.22
N ARG A 129 -8.61 -19.83 -5.07
CA ARG A 129 -9.62 -20.58 -4.29
C ARG A 129 -10.97 -20.74 -5.01
N LEU A 130 -11.30 -19.84 -5.94
CA LEU A 130 -12.53 -19.90 -6.74
C LEU A 130 -12.40 -20.84 -7.93
N THR A 131 -11.22 -20.87 -8.56
CA THR A 131 -10.96 -21.58 -9.82
C THR A 131 -10.24 -22.92 -9.64
N ASP A 132 -9.57 -23.12 -8.51
CA ASP A 132 -8.61 -24.21 -8.26
C ASP A 132 -7.40 -24.15 -9.21
N ASP A 133 -7.07 -22.95 -9.71
CA ASP A 133 -5.97 -22.69 -10.64
C ASP A 133 -5.34 -21.29 -10.37
N GLU A 134 -4.03 -21.25 -10.13
CA GLU A 134 -3.26 -20.04 -9.83
C GLU A 134 -3.02 -19.18 -11.10
N ASP A 135 -2.87 -19.81 -12.27
CA ASP A 135 -2.54 -19.12 -13.52
C ASP A 135 -3.77 -18.35 -14.07
N ASP A 136 -4.98 -18.81 -13.77
CA ASP A 136 -6.25 -18.22 -14.22
C ASP A 136 -6.41 -16.75 -13.80
N PHE A 137 -5.81 -16.33 -12.68
CA PHE A 137 -5.95 -14.97 -12.19
C PHE A 137 -5.27 -13.96 -13.14
N TRP A 138 -4.04 -14.24 -13.59
CA TRP A 138 -3.26 -13.27 -14.34
C TRP A 138 -3.83 -13.03 -15.74
N GLU A 139 -4.30 -14.07 -16.41
CA GLU A 139 -5.01 -13.95 -17.69
C GLU A 139 -6.31 -13.14 -17.53
N ALA A 140 -7.10 -13.46 -16.49
CA ALA A 140 -8.34 -12.75 -16.22
C ALA A 140 -8.10 -11.28 -15.84
N TRP A 141 -7.03 -11.01 -15.08
CA TRP A 141 -6.62 -9.68 -14.68
C TRP A 141 -6.15 -8.83 -15.85
N GLU A 142 -5.32 -9.38 -16.75
CA GLU A 142 -4.90 -8.71 -17.97
C GLU A 142 -6.12 -8.28 -18.79
N ALA A 143 -7.01 -9.22 -19.11
CA ALA A 143 -8.23 -8.93 -19.87
C ALA A 143 -9.15 -7.91 -19.19
N TYR A 144 -9.31 -7.99 -17.86
CA TYR A 144 -10.12 -7.05 -17.08
C TYR A 144 -9.53 -5.64 -17.09
N SER A 145 -8.23 -5.53 -16.83
CA SER A 145 -7.53 -4.25 -16.72
C SER A 145 -7.46 -3.51 -18.06
N ASP A 146 -7.20 -4.22 -19.16
CA ASP A 146 -7.20 -3.67 -20.52
C ASP A 146 -8.56 -3.10 -20.90
N ALA A 147 -9.62 -3.85 -20.61
CA ALA A 147 -10.99 -3.39 -20.87
C ALA A 147 -11.29 -2.08 -20.13
N ARG A 148 -10.81 -1.91 -18.89
CA ARG A 148 -11.00 -0.69 -18.11
C ARG A 148 -10.06 0.46 -18.49
N ALA A 149 -8.83 0.16 -18.90
CA ALA A 149 -7.87 1.18 -19.33
C ALA A 149 -8.39 1.98 -20.54
N THR A 150 -9.23 1.35 -21.38
CA THR A 150 -9.89 2.04 -22.50
C THR A 150 -11.01 3.01 -22.08
N THR A 151 -11.51 2.90 -20.85
CA THR A 151 -12.68 3.66 -20.37
C THR A 151 -12.35 4.67 -19.27
N ASP A 152 -11.28 4.46 -18.51
CA ASP A 152 -10.93 5.29 -17.36
C ASP A 152 -9.80 6.27 -17.72
N GLU A 153 -9.97 7.58 -17.46
CA GLU A 153 -8.93 8.59 -17.70
C GLU A 153 -7.76 8.39 -16.72
N ALA A 154 -6.53 8.33 -17.24
CA ALA A 154 -5.34 8.26 -16.42
C ALA A 154 -5.17 9.56 -15.60
N SER A 155 -5.00 9.43 -14.27
CA SER A 155 -4.59 10.56 -13.45
C SER A 155 -3.24 11.10 -13.96
N SER A 156 -3.19 12.38 -14.32
CA SER A 156 -2.01 13.01 -14.92
C SER A 156 -1.02 13.57 -13.87
N GLU A 157 -1.28 13.33 -12.59
CA GLU A 157 -0.37 13.74 -11.52
C GLU A 157 0.82 12.78 -11.52
N GLY A 158 1.93 13.20 -12.14
CA GLY A 158 3.17 12.44 -12.11
C GLY A 158 3.68 12.23 -10.66
N MET A 159 4.82 11.56 -10.51
CA MET A 159 5.37 11.17 -9.21
C MET A 159 5.79 12.35 -8.29
N GLY A 160 5.55 13.59 -8.69
CA GLY A 160 6.03 14.79 -8.00
C GLY A 160 7.51 15.09 -8.28
N GLU A 161 8.12 15.88 -7.41
CA GLU A 161 9.53 16.26 -7.51
C GLU A 161 10.43 15.14 -6.97
N SER A 162 11.32 14.59 -7.81
CA SER A 162 12.36 13.64 -7.38
C SER A 162 13.46 14.35 -6.60
N PHE A 163 14.07 13.64 -5.65
CA PHE A 163 15.18 14.14 -4.86
C PHE A 163 16.03 13.00 -4.30
N ASP A 164 17.22 13.35 -3.76
CA ASP A 164 18.15 12.39 -3.17
C ASP A 164 17.70 11.98 -1.77
N PHE A 165 17.39 10.70 -1.58
CA PHE A 165 16.95 10.15 -0.29
C PHE A 165 18.10 9.95 0.71
N ASP A 166 19.35 9.92 0.24
CA ASP A 166 20.53 9.85 1.11
C ASP A 166 20.91 11.25 1.66
N ASP A 167 20.33 12.32 1.13
CA ASP A 167 20.48 13.67 1.66
C ASP A 167 19.56 13.90 2.86
N ALA A 168 20.11 13.70 4.06
CA ALA A 168 19.40 13.90 5.32
C ALA A 168 18.80 15.32 5.48
N LEU A 169 19.38 16.36 4.87
CA LEU A 169 18.79 17.71 4.93
C LEU A 169 17.53 17.79 4.07
N GLN A 170 17.51 17.15 2.90
CA GLN A 170 16.32 17.06 2.07
C GLN A 170 15.23 16.23 2.75
N MET A 171 15.58 15.11 3.37
CA MET A 171 14.65 14.29 4.14
C MET A 171 14.03 15.08 5.29
N ARG A 172 14.85 15.78 6.10
CA ARG A 172 14.37 16.62 7.21
C ARG A 172 13.50 17.79 6.77
N ARG A 173 13.73 18.35 5.58
CA ARG A 173 12.92 19.44 5.03
C ARG A 173 11.55 18.96 4.56
N ARG A 174 11.46 17.78 3.96
CA ARG A 174 10.25 17.26 3.33
C ARG A 174 9.40 16.41 4.27
N LEU A 175 10.05 15.60 5.11
CA LEU A 175 9.44 14.67 6.06
C LEU A 175 10.03 14.90 7.47
N PRO A 176 9.84 16.09 8.08
CA PRO A 176 10.49 16.45 9.33
C PRO A 176 10.20 15.48 10.48
N GLN A 177 8.97 14.98 10.61
CA GLN A 177 8.61 14.10 11.72
C GLN A 177 9.19 12.70 11.55
N LEU A 178 9.07 12.10 10.36
CA LEU A 178 9.70 10.80 10.08
C LEU A 178 11.22 10.90 10.16
N ALA A 179 11.83 11.98 9.67
CA ALA A 179 13.26 12.18 9.75
C ALA A 179 13.74 12.31 11.20
N GLU A 180 12.98 12.99 12.07
CA GLU A 180 13.29 13.03 13.51
C GLU A 180 13.24 11.64 14.15
N LEU A 181 12.22 10.83 13.81
CA LEU A 181 12.06 9.47 14.34
C LEU A 181 13.20 8.52 13.91
N TYR A 182 13.58 8.55 12.63
CA TYR A 182 14.48 7.54 12.05
C TYR A 182 15.93 8.01 11.90
N LEU A 183 16.19 9.31 11.78
CA LEU A 183 17.55 9.87 11.69
C LEU A 183 18.01 10.57 12.99
N GLY A 184 17.14 10.64 14.01
CA GLY A 184 17.38 11.39 15.23
C GLY A 184 17.32 12.91 15.03
N PRO A 185 17.55 13.72 16.08
CA PRO A 185 17.50 15.18 15.99
C PRO A 185 18.58 15.74 15.05
N ALA A 186 18.30 16.88 14.42
CA ALA A 186 19.32 17.58 13.63
C ALA A 186 20.48 17.99 14.56
N LEU A 187 21.71 17.64 14.20
CA LEU A 187 22.90 18.15 14.88
C LEU A 187 22.95 19.66 14.62
N GLY A 188 22.73 20.46 15.67
CA GLY A 188 22.76 21.92 15.63
C GLY A 188 24.15 22.50 15.50
#